data_AF-A0A1D6GMR7-F1
#
_entry.id   AF-A0A1D6GMR7-F1
#
_cell.length_a   1.000
_cell.length_b   1.000
_cell.length_c   1.000
_cell.angle_alpha   90.00
_cell.angle_beta   90.00
_cell.angle_gamma   90.00
#
_symmetry.space_group_name_H-M   'P 1'
#
loop_
_entity.id
_entity.type
_entity.pdbx_description
1 polymer ?
#
loop_
_entity_poly.entity_id
_entity_poly.type
_entity_poly.pdbx_seq_one_letter_code
_entity_poly.pdbx_strand_id
1 'polypeptide(L)' 'MPFHEVLQQPHKRFIDVIGIVIHLAPLEHIGGRPYREAILMDSRSLIYNYNLF' A
#
# COMPACT_ATOMS: atom_id res chain seq x y z
N MET A 1 -8.30 4.47 -7.80
CA MET A 1 -9.03 5.16 -6.72
C MET A 1 -8.07 6.08 -5.97
N PRO A 2 -8.44 7.35 -5.72
CA PRO A 2 -7.65 8.25 -4.90
C PRO A 2 -7.63 7.77 -3.45
N PHE A 3 -6.49 7.94 -2.80
CA PHE A 3 -6.20 7.39 -1.49
C PHE A 3 -7.28 7.65 -0.42
N HIS A 4 -7.77 8.89 -0.25
CA HIS A 4 -8.85 9.17 0.71
C HIS A 4 -10.15 8.33 0.58
N GLU A 5 -10.44 7.77 -0.61
CA GLU A 5 -11.60 6.92 -0.83
C GLU A 5 -11.31 5.46 -0.45
N VAL A 6 -10.03 5.07 -0.42
CA VAL A 6 -9.57 3.74 -0.01
C VAL A 6 -9.90 3.49 1.46
N LEU A 7 -9.70 4.48 2.34
CA LEU A 7 -10.05 4.37 3.76
C LEU A 7 -11.55 4.19 4.01
N GLN A 8 -12.38 4.59 3.05
CA GLN A 8 -13.84 4.49 3.14
C GLN A 8 -14.37 3.16 2.59
N GLN A 9 -13.50 2.32 2.02
CA GLN A 9 -13.92 1.04 1.47
C GLN A 9 -14.23 0.05 2.60
N PRO A 10 -15.34 -0.70 2.52
CA PRO A 10 -15.57 -1.85 3.39
C PRO A 10 -14.42 -2.85 3.29
N HIS A 11 -14.15 -3.53 4.41
CA HIS A 11 -13.07 -4.51 4.50
C HIS A 11 -13.19 -5.60 3.41
N LYS A 12 -12.03 -5.99 2.87
CA LYS A 12 -11.85 -7.06 1.86
C LYS A 12 -12.44 -6.76 0.49
N ARG A 13 -12.20 -5.57 -0.06
CA ARG A 13 -12.44 -5.25 -1.48
C ARG A 13 -11.14 -5.16 -2.27
N PHE A 14 -11.18 -5.60 -3.52
CA PHE A 14 -10.12 -5.31 -4.49
C PHE A 14 -10.21 -3.84 -4.90
N ILE A 15 -9.06 -3.18 -4.95
CA ILE A 15 -8.95 -1.76 -5.32
C ILE A 15 -7.77 -1.58 -6.27
N ASP A 16 -7.94 -0.69 -7.24
CA ASP A 16 -6.84 -0.20 -8.07
C ASP A 16 -6.39 1.16 -7.54
N VAL A 17 -5.11 1.31 -7.30
CA VAL A 17 -4.53 2.52 -6.71
C VAL A 17 -3.24 2.92 -7.45
N ILE A 18 -2.96 4.22 -7.51
CA ILE A 18 -1.75 4.76 -8.13
C ILE A 18 -1.16 5.83 -7.20
N GLY A 19 0.15 5.78 -7.00
CA GLY A 19 0.89 6.71 -6.15
C GLY A 19 2.40 6.55 -6.34
N ILE A 20 3.16 7.52 -5.84
CA ILE A 20 4.63 7.48 -5.84
C ILE A 20 5.09 6.66 -4.63
N VAL A 21 6.01 5.72 -4.83
CA VAL A 21 6.66 5.00 -3.73
C VAL A 21 7.63 5.95 -3.04
N ILE A 22 7.35 6.32 -1.80
CA ILE A 22 8.22 7.21 -0.99
C ILE A 22 9.09 6.45 0.00
N HIS A 23 8.68 5.24 0.37
CA HIS A 23 9.49 4.33 1.17
C HIS A 23 9.17 2.88 0.80
N LEU A 24 10.19 2.04 0.85
CA LEU A 24 10.08 0.63 0.55
C LEU A 24 10.92 -0.14 1.59
N ALA A 25 10.25 -0.82 2.53
CA ALA A 25 10.87 -1.54 3.65
C ALA A 25 11.83 -2.63 3.15
N PRO A 26 12.73 -3.24 3.92
CA PRO A 26 13.50 -4.40 3.45
C PRO A 26 12.61 -5.60 3.09
N LEU A 27 13.12 -6.52 2.25
CA LEU A 27 12.42 -7.79 2.00
C LEU A 27 12.55 -8.71 3.22
N GLU A 28 11.42 -9.19 3.71
CA GLU A 28 11.31 -10.14 4.81
C GLU A 28 10.77 -11.48 4.32
N HIS A 29 10.93 -12.52 5.15
CA HIS A 29 10.40 -13.84 4.88
C HIS A 29 9.52 -14.30 6.05
N ILE A 30 8.20 -14.20 5.88
CA ILE A 30 7.21 -14.58 6.89
C ILE A 30 6.61 -15.93 6.48
N GLY A 31 6.80 -16.96 7.32
CA GLY A 31 6.31 -18.31 7.01
C GLY A 31 6.88 -18.89 5.70
N GLY A 32 8.11 -18.52 5.35
CA GLY A 32 8.79 -18.94 4.11
C GLY A 32 8.33 -18.20 2.85
N ARG A 33 7.47 -17.19 2.98
CA ARG A 33 7.01 -16.36 1.86
C ARG A 33 7.67 -14.99 1.88
N PRO A 34 8.10 -14.46 0.72
CA PRO A 34 8.56 -13.08 0.64
C PRO A 34 7.45 -12.14 1.10
N TYR A 35 7.84 -11.07 1.78
CA TYR A 35 6.95 -10.04 2.28
C TYR A 35 7.69 -8.72 2.29
N ARG A 36 7.05 -7.65 1.83
CA ARG A 36 7.64 -6.31 1.85
C ARG A 36 6.57 -5.24 1.96
N GLU A 37 6.79 -4.25 2.79
CA GLU A 37 5.90 -3.10 2.90
C GLU A 37 6.36 -1.94 2.01
N ALA A 38 5.40 -1.24 1.43
CA ALA A 38 5.62 -0.03 0.65
C ALA A 38 4.75 1.11 1.18
N ILE A 39 5.33 2.30 1.24
CA ILE A 39 4.61 3.53 1.53
C ILE A 39 4.41 4.28 0.22
N LEU A 40 3.15 4.50 -0.14
CA LEU A 40 2.77 5.27 -1.31
C LEU A 40 2.28 6.65 -0.92
N MET A 41 2.48 7.63 -1.81
CA MET A 41 1.95 8.99 -1.71
C MET A 41 1.13 9.35 -2.95
N ASP A 42 -0.08 9.88 -2.77
CA ASP A 42 -0.88 10.44 -3.88
C ASP A 42 -0.52 11.90 -4.17
N SER A 43 -1.12 12.48 -5.21
CA SER A 43 -0.89 13.89 -5.59
C SER A 43 -1.36 14.92 -4.56
N ARG A 44 -2.07 14.49 -3.51
CA ARG A 44 -2.54 15.34 -2.40
C ARG A 44 -1.73 15.13 -1.13
N SER A 45 -0.57 14.49 -1.25
CA SER A 45 0.31 14.21 -0.12
C SER A 45 -0.30 13.29 0.94
N LEU A 46 -1.32 12.50 0.59
CA LEU A 46 -1.84 11.47 1.47
C LEU A 46 -0.94 10.23 1.41
N ILE A 47 -0.64 9.66 2.58
CA ILE A 47 0.31 8.56 2.75
C ILE A 47 -0.42 7.26 3.10
N TYR A 48 -0.10 6.16 2.39
CA TYR A 48 -0.75 4.85 2.57
C TYR A 48 0.30 3.74 2.65
N ASN A 49 0.12 2.84 3.63
CA ASN A 49 0.92 1.63 3.78
C ASN A 49 0.26 0.48 2.99
N TYR A 50 1.04 -0.20 2.17
CA TYR A 50 0.61 -1.37 1.40
C TYR A 50 1.56 -2.54 1.60
N ASN A 51 0.98 -3.73 1.65
CA ASN A 51 1.71 -4.99 1.70
C ASN A 51 1.92 -5.48 0.26
N LEU A 52 3.17 -5.71 -0.11
CA LEU A 52 3.56 -6.38 -1.33
C LEU A 52 3.91 -7.83 -0.97
N PHE A 53 3.25 -8.77 -1.64
CA PHE A 53 3.49 -10.21 -1.52
C PHE A 53 4.70 -10.64 -2.37
#